data_AF-A0A8T7BV40-F1
#
_entry.id   AF-A0A8T7BV40-F1
#
_cell.length_a   1.000
_cell.length_b   1.000
_cell.length_c   1.000
_cell.angle_alpha   90.00
_cell.angle_beta   90.00
_cell.angle_gamma   90.00
#
_symmetry.space_group_name_H-M   'P 1'
#
loop_
_entity.id
_entity.type
_entity.pdbx_description
1 polymer ?
#
loop_
_entity_poly.entity_id
_entity_poly.type
_entity_poly.pdbx_seq_one_letter_code
_entity_poly.pdbx_strand_id
1 'polypeptide(L)'
;VLPCQPGSVRHHLKLQQQHQPVYGSKASLRVVKGYQQAAFDHVQQWRFFNSEYRVTERSDRMGFRLEGEVIHSDMVSMLSEGICRGAIQIPADGQPIVLMNDRQTIGGYPKMGAVIPSDTARLAQLSPGSSISFEEISLEQAHNIHWLEKSRFQRTQPLRLNESR
;
A
#
# COMPACT_ATOMS: atom_id res chain seq x y z
N VAL A 1 -8.98 35.95 -12.28
CA VAL A 1 -8.45 34.83 -13.09
C VAL A 1 -6.98 35.09 -13.30
N LEU A 2 -6.07 34.24 -12.82
CA LEU A 2 -4.64 34.40 -13.07
C LEU A 2 -4.37 34.05 -14.55
N PRO A 3 -3.59 34.86 -15.30
CA PRO A 3 -3.27 34.56 -16.69
C PRO A 3 -2.41 33.30 -16.77
N CYS A 4 -2.93 32.26 -17.43
CA CYS A 4 -2.17 31.08 -17.80
C CYS A 4 -1.28 31.44 -19.00
N GLN A 5 0.04 31.47 -18.81
CA GLN A 5 0.94 31.59 -19.95
C GLN A 5 0.90 30.28 -20.77
N PRO A 6 0.92 30.35 -22.11
CA PRO A 6 1.01 29.17 -22.95
C PRO A 6 2.35 28.47 -22.65
N GLY A 7 2.29 27.40 -21.88
CA GLY A 7 3.45 26.56 -21.61
C GLY A 7 3.92 25.91 -22.91
N SER A 8 5.19 26.08 -23.24
CA SER A 8 5.86 25.28 -24.27
C SER A 8 5.55 23.80 -24.03
N VAL A 9 5.09 23.09 -25.06
CA VAL A 9 4.71 21.68 -24.99
C VAL A 9 5.89 20.90 -24.42
N ARG A 10 5.75 20.44 -23.18
CA ARG A 10 6.75 19.60 -22.54
C ARG A 10 6.86 18.33 -23.37
N HIS A 11 8.06 18.01 -23.82
CA HIS A 11 8.35 16.78 -24.54
C HIS A 11 7.60 15.61 -23.91
N HIS A 12 6.85 14.86 -24.72
CA HIS A 12 6.22 13.63 -24.27
C HIS A 12 7.35 12.66 -23.85
N LEU A 13 7.33 12.23 -22.58
CA LEU A 13 8.33 11.32 -22.02
C LEU A 13 7.71 9.95 -21.81
N LYS A 14 8.48 8.87 -22.03
CA LYS A 14 8.07 7.52 -21.67
C LYS A 14 9.17 6.79 -20.92
N LEU A 15 8.80 5.84 -20.07
CA LEU A 15 9.75 4.88 -19.53
C LEU A 15 10.11 3.84 -20.59
N GLN A 16 11.36 3.34 -20.56
CA GLN A 16 11.72 2.12 -21.28
C GLN A 16 10.83 0.97 -20.81
N GLN A 17 10.51 0.02 -21.70
CA GLN A 17 9.56 -1.06 -21.40
C GLN A 17 9.93 -1.86 -20.15
N GLN A 18 11.22 -2.14 -19.93
CA GLN A 18 11.74 -2.81 -18.73
C GLN A 18 11.46 -2.06 -17.41
N HIS A 19 11.23 -0.75 -17.48
CA HIS A 19 10.94 0.09 -16.32
C HIS A 19 9.44 0.33 -16.12
N GLN A 20 8.59 -0.06 -17.08
CA GLN A 20 7.15 0.10 -16.99
C GLN A 20 6.58 -0.96 -16.03
N PRO A 21 5.76 -0.55 -15.05
CA PRO A 21 5.10 -1.49 -14.15
C PRO A 21 4.04 -2.30 -14.92
N VAL A 22 3.94 -3.59 -14.60
CA VAL A 22 2.85 -4.45 -15.05
C VAL A 22 1.80 -4.48 -13.95
N TYR A 23 0.61 -4.01 -14.26
CA TYR A 23 -0.53 -4.04 -13.35
C TYR A 23 -1.41 -5.24 -13.69
N GLY A 24 -1.84 -5.96 -12.67
CA GLY A 24 -2.78 -7.07 -12.78
C GLY A 24 -3.87 -6.96 -11.73
N SER A 25 -4.80 -7.91 -11.73
CA SER A 25 -5.86 -7.99 -10.73
C SER A 25 -5.43 -8.69 -9.43
N LYS A 26 -4.13 -8.95 -9.25
CA LYS A 26 -3.56 -9.63 -8.07
C LYS A 26 -2.29 -8.93 -7.58
N ALA A 27 -2.13 -8.81 -6.27
CA ALA A 27 -0.90 -8.30 -5.66
C ALA A 27 -0.56 -8.99 -4.34
N SER A 28 0.72 -9.33 -4.13
CA SER A 28 1.26 -9.63 -2.81
C SER A 28 1.82 -8.33 -2.22
N LEU A 29 1.37 -7.96 -1.02
CA LEU A 29 1.78 -6.76 -0.30
C LEU A 29 2.69 -7.14 0.85
N ARG A 30 3.94 -6.66 0.82
CA ARG A 30 4.92 -6.92 1.88
C ARG A 30 4.69 -6.02 3.08
N VAL A 31 4.66 -6.62 4.26
CA VAL A 31 4.28 -6.01 5.53
C VAL A 31 5.41 -6.16 6.53
N VAL A 32 5.78 -5.05 7.15
CA VAL A 32 6.58 -5.06 8.38
C VAL A 32 5.60 -5.07 9.55
N LYS A 33 5.67 -6.10 10.41
CA LYS A 33 4.81 -6.18 11.60
C LYS A 33 5.01 -4.99 12.53
N GLY A 34 3.92 -4.51 13.08
CA GLY A 34 3.91 -3.38 14.00
C GLY A 34 4.18 -3.85 15.43
N TYR A 35 4.46 -2.89 16.32
CA TYR A 35 4.60 -3.18 17.75
C TYR A 35 3.30 -3.68 18.40
N GLN A 36 2.15 -3.43 17.76
CA GLN A 36 0.82 -3.93 18.16
C GLN A 36 0.53 -5.35 17.71
N GLN A 37 1.47 -6.03 17.02
CA GLN A 37 1.25 -7.40 16.55
C GLN A 37 0.85 -8.36 17.68
N ALA A 38 1.31 -8.12 18.91
CA ALA A 38 1.04 -8.98 20.06
C ALA A 38 -0.43 -8.94 20.51
N ALA A 39 -1.21 -7.96 20.05
CA ALA A 39 -2.66 -7.94 20.23
C ALA A 39 -3.39 -8.95 19.33
N PHE A 40 -2.69 -9.51 18.34
CA PHE A 40 -3.18 -10.57 17.47
C PHE A 40 -2.44 -11.84 17.86
N ASP A 41 -3.17 -12.85 18.34
CA ASP A 41 -2.55 -14.13 18.67
C ASP A 41 -1.86 -14.76 17.44
N HIS A 42 -1.04 -15.79 17.67
CA HIS A 42 -0.31 -16.45 16.58
C HIS A 42 -1.22 -17.06 15.50
N VAL A 43 -2.44 -17.48 15.85
CA VAL A 43 -3.43 -18.02 14.90
C VAL A 43 -3.97 -16.90 14.02
N GLN A 44 -4.25 -15.73 14.59
CA GLN A 44 -4.73 -14.54 13.86
C GLN A 44 -3.64 -13.98 12.94
N GLN A 45 -2.39 -13.90 13.42
CA GLN A 45 -1.26 -13.52 12.57
C GLN A 45 -1.09 -14.52 11.42
N TRP A 46 -1.06 -15.82 11.71
CA TRP A 46 -0.93 -16.86 10.69
C TRP A 46 -2.07 -16.77 9.67
N ARG A 47 -3.32 -16.62 10.13
CA ARG A 47 -4.49 -16.46 9.25
C ARG A 47 -4.33 -15.24 8.35
N PHE A 48 -3.96 -14.08 8.90
CA PHE A 48 -3.76 -12.86 8.12
C PHE A 48 -2.74 -13.03 6.99
N PHE A 49 -1.60 -13.67 7.26
CA PHE A 49 -0.55 -13.86 6.24
C PHE A 49 -0.80 -15.03 5.28
N ASN A 50 -1.72 -15.95 5.60
CA ASN A 50 -2.03 -17.12 4.76
C ASN A 50 -3.41 -17.05 4.09
N SER A 51 -4.09 -15.91 4.19
CA SER A 51 -5.40 -15.68 3.57
C SER A 51 -5.31 -14.76 2.36
N GLU A 52 -6.27 -14.95 1.45
CA GLU A 52 -6.50 -14.04 0.33
C GLU A 52 -7.62 -13.05 0.70
N TYR A 53 -7.44 -11.80 0.28
CA TYR A 53 -8.36 -10.70 0.52
C TYR A 53 -8.77 -10.07 -0.81
N ARG A 54 -9.97 -9.50 -0.86
CA ARG A 54 -10.51 -8.81 -2.04
C ARG A 54 -10.60 -7.31 -1.81
N VAL A 55 -10.20 -6.53 -2.81
CA VAL A 55 -10.45 -5.07 -2.83
C VAL A 55 -11.95 -4.84 -2.96
N THR A 56 -12.51 -4.05 -2.05
CA THR A 56 -13.94 -3.70 -2.06
C THR A 56 -14.18 -2.35 -2.76
N GLU A 57 -15.44 -2.05 -3.05
CA GLU A 57 -15.86 -0.72 -3.53
C GLU A 57 -15.62 0.38 -2.49
N ARG A 58 -15.42 0.03 -1.21
CA ARG A 58 -15.06 0.94 -0.13
C ARG A 58 -13.55 1.18 -0.10
N SER A 59 -12.98 1.55 -1.24
CA SER A 59 -11.55 1.85 -1.38
C SER A 59 -11.36 3.21 -2.05
N ASP A 60 -10.63 4.10 -1.38
CA ASP A 60 -10.37 5.45 -1.86
C ASP A 60 -8.95 5.91 -1.48
N ARG A 61 -8.69 7.22 -1.58
CA ARG A 61 -7.40 7.81 -1.25
C ARG A 61 -7.10 7.83 0.25
N MET A 62 -8.09 7.62 1.12
CA MET A 62 -7.92 7.50 2.57
C MET A 62 -7.50 6.08 2.95
N GLY A 63 -8.14 5.06 2.37
CA GLY A 63 -7.86 3.68 2.70
C GLY A 63 -8.51 2.67 1.76
N PHE A 64 -7.93 1.47 1.71
CA PHE A 64 -8.49 0.32 1.00
C PHE A 64 -9.07 -0.63 2.03
N ARG A 65 -10.41 -0.70 2.12
CA ARG A 65 -11.08 -1.73 2.91
C ARG A 65 -11.10 -3.02 2.11
N LEU A 66 -10.59 -4.07 2.73
CA LEU A 66 -10.51 -5.40 2.14
C LEU A 66 -11.60 -6.31 2.71
N GLU A 67 -11.94 -7.34 1.96
CA GLU A 67 -12.90 -8.37 2.35
C GLU A 67 -12.25 -9.75 2.25
N GLY A 68 -12.32 -10.54 3.31
CA GLY A 68 -11.76 -11.89 3.35
C GLY A 68 -11.91 -12.51 4.74
N GLU A 69 -10.92 -13.33 5.11
CA GLU A 69 -10.88 -13.98 6.42
C GLU A 69 -10.87 -12.95 7.56
N VAL A 70 -11.78 -13.15 8.52
CA VAL A 70 -11.94 -12.28 9.69
C VAL A 70 -10.76 -12.49 10.64
N ILE A 71 -10.13 -11.37 11.00
CA ILE A 71 -9.03 -11.31 11.96
C ILE A 71 -9.51 -10.69 13.27
N HIS A 72 -9.26 -11.37 14.37
CA HIS A 72 -9.60 -10.89 15.70
C HIS A 72 -8.37 -10.30 16.41
N SER A 73 -8.62 -9.31 17.26
CA SER A 73 -7.62 -8.70 18.13
C SER A 73 -8.12 -8.77 19.56
N ASP A 74 -7.24 -9.12 20.49
CA ASP A 74 -7.51 -9.18 21.93
C ASP A 74 -7.50 -7.77 22.57
N MET A 75 -7.12 -6.74 21.80
CA MET A 75 -7.11 -5.36 22.27
C MET A 75 -8.55 -4.82 22.45
N VAL A 76 -8.97 -4.72 23.72
CA VAL A 76 -10.31 -4.28 24.12
C VAL A 76 -10.48 -2.75 24.04
N SER A 77 -9.44 -1.99 24.36
CA SER A 77 -9.44 -0.53 24.27
C SER A 77 -8.06 -0.01 23.91
N MET A 78 -8.04 1.07 23.13
CA MET A 78 -6.81 1.63 22.59
C MET A 78 -6.84 3.15 22.68
N LEU A 79 -5.74 3.74 23.13
CA LEU A 79 -5.55 5.19 23.03
C LEU A 79 -5.27 5.57 21.57
N SER A 80 -5.86 6.68 21.15
CA SER A 80 -5.62 7.27 19.85
C SER A 80 -4.14 7.58 19.65
N GLU A 81 -3.56 7.10 18.55
CA GLU A 81 -2.13 7.28 18.25
C GLU A 81 -1.88 7.64 16.79
N GLY A 82 -0.64 8.05 16.50
CA GLY A 82 -0.18 8.38 15.16
C GLY A 82 -0.22 7.21 14.18
N ILE A 83 -0.68 7.48 12.95
CA ILE A 83 -0.83 6.48 11.90
C ILE A 83 0.15 6.74 10.73
N CYS A 84 1.01 5.76 10.44
CA CYS A 84 1.88 5.78 9.27
C CYS A 84 1.18 5.33 7.98
N ARG A 85 1.73 5.68 6.82
CA ARG A 85 1.21 5.24 5.52
C ARG A 85 1.41 3.74 5.40
N GLY A 86 0.42 3.05 4.84
CA GLY A 86 0.43 1.60 4.69
C GLY A 86 0.04 0.86 5.96
N ALA A 87 -0.23 1.56 7.08
CA ALA A 87 -0.74 0.94 8.29
C ALA A 87 -1.99 0.11 8.00
N ILE A 88 -2.03 -1.10 8.56
CA ILE A 88 -3.11 -2.06 8.37
C ILE A 88 -3.93 -2.11 9.65
N GLN A 89 -5.06 -1.42 9.65
CA GLN A 89 -5.99 -1.42 10.78
C GLN A 89 -6.95 -2.59 10.67
N ILE A 90 -7.22 -3.23 11.81
CA ILE A 90 -8.22 -4.29 11.95
C ILE A 90 -9.34 -3.76 12.86
N PRO A 91 -10.49 -3.32 12.32
CA PRO A 91 -11.64 -2.89 13.11
C PRO A 91 -12.35 -4.07 13.79
N ALA A 92 -13.43 -3.78 14.53
CA ALA A 92 -14.20 -4.80 15.26
C ALA A 92 -14.85 -5.88 14.37
N ASP A 93 -15.10 -5.59 13.09
CA ASP A 93 -15.59 -6.58 12.12
C ASP A 93 -14.47 -7.46 11.52
N GLY A 94 -13.22 -7.21 11.92
CA GLY A 94 -12.03 -8.00 11.58
C GLY A 94 -11.56 -7.86 10.13
N GLN A 95 -12.16 -6.97 9.35
CA GLN A 95 -11.84 -6.77 7.93
C GLN A 95 -10.69 -5.75 7.77
N PRO A 96 -9.55 -6.12 7.17
CA PRO A 96 -8.39 -5.24 7.11
C PRO A 96 -8.64 -3.95 6.32
N ILE A 97 -8.07 -2.84 6.81
CA ILE A 97 -8.04 -1.56 6.11
C ILE A 97 -6.59 -1.11 5.95
N VAL A 98 -6.11 -1.03 4.70
CA VAL A 98 -4.78 -0.49 4.39
C VAL A 98 -4.88 1.01 4.20
N LEU A 99 -4.21 1.78 5.04
CA LEU A 99 -4.34 3.25 5.06
C LEU A 99 -3.39 3.94 4.08
N MET A 100 -3.95 4.87 3.31
CA MET A 100 -3.31 5.47 2.14
C MET A 100 -2.83 6.91 2.41
N ASN A 101 -2.65 7.72 1.36
CA ASN A 101 -2.04 9.04 1.48
C ASN A 101 -2.93 10.05 2.23
N ASP A 102 -4.25 9.95 2.07
CA ASP A 102 -5.21 10.91 2.64
C ASP A 102 -5.83 10.38 3.95
N ARG A 103 -5.23 9.35 4.55
CA ARG A 103 -5.66 8.74 5.82
C ARG A 103 -5.67 9.74 6.98
N GLN A 104 -6.44 9.44 8.03
CA GLN A 104 -6.38 10.17 9.28
C GLN A 104 -4.99 10.08 9.91
N THR A 105 -4.55 11.16 10.56
CA THR A 105 -3.25 11.22 11.24
C THR A 105 -3.25 10.44 12.56
N ILE A 106 -4.42 10.30 13.18
CA ILE A 106 -4.62 9.65 14.47
C ILE A 106 -5.80 8.66 14.37
N GLY A 107 -5.70 7.52 15.06
CA GLY A 107 -6.83 6.60 15.20
C GLY A 107 -6.61 5.53 16.27
N GLY A 108 -7.67 4.75 16.56
CA GLY A 108 -7.73 3.84 17.71
C GLY A 108 -8.06 2.39 17.35
N TYR A 109 -7.79 1.95 16.12
CA TYR A 109 -7.89 0.53 15.75
C TYR A 109 -6.53 -0.16 15.87
N PRO A 110 -6.51 -1.43 16.35
CA PRO A 110 -5.29 -2.22 16.45
C PRO A 110 -4.70 -2.43 15.05
N LYS A 111 -3.38 -2.42 14.97
CA LYS A 111 -2.65 -2.54 13.70
C LYS A 111 -1.77 -3.78 13.65
N MET A 112 -1.94 -4.58 12.60
CA MET A 112 -1.08 -5.75 12.34
C MET A 112 0.35 -5.31 11.99
N GLY A 113 0.47 -4.25 11.22
CA GLY A 113 1.74 -3.73 10.73
C GLY A 113 1.54 -2.65 9.68
N ALA A 114 2.55 -2.46 8.84
CA ALA A 114 2.50 -1.51 7.74
C ALA A 114 3.03 -2.12 6.44
N VAL A 115 2.27 -1.91 5.36
CA VAL A 115 2.67 -2.20 3.98
C VAL A 115 3.76 -1.22 3.56
N ILE A 116 4.80 -1.72 2.89
CA ILE A 116 5.89 -0.87 2.41
C ILE A 116 5.42 0.12 1.32
N PRO A 117 6.08 1.28 1.16
CA PRO A 117 5.69 2.31 0.20
C PRO A 117 5.43 1.84 -1.23
N SER A 118 6.29 1.01 -1.80
CA SER A 118 6.13 0.54 -3.18
C SER A 118 4.93 -0.36 -3.38
N ASP A 119 4.58 -1.15 -2.37
CA ASP A 119 3.42 -2.03 -2.42
C ASP A 119 2.13 -1.24 -2.17
N THR A 120 2.15 -0.15 -1.40
CA THR A 120 1.02 0.79 -1.37
C THR A 120 0.79 1.45 -2.73
N ALA A 121 1.85 1.75 -3.49
CA ALA A 121 1.71 2.27 -4.84
C ALA A 121 1.11 1.23 -5.80
N ARG A 122 1.46 -0.06 -5.64
CA ARG A 122 0.82 -1.17 -6.38
C ARG A 122 -0.65 -1.33 -6.01
N LEU A 123 -0.98 -1.30 -4.72
CA LEU A 123 -2.35 -1.38 -4.22
C LEU A 123 -3.24 -0.29 -4.83
N ALA A 124 -2.73 0.93 -4.93
CA ALA A 124 -3.45 2.07 -5.52
C ALA A 124 -3.81 1.88 -7.01
N GLN A 125 -3.27 0.86 -7.69
CA GLN A 125 -3.56 0.54 -9.10
C GLN A 125 -4.58 -0.59 -9.24
N LEU A 126 -5.02 -1.21 -8.13
CA LEU A 126 -6.01 -2.28 -8.14
C LEU A 126 -7.43 -1.70 -8.19
N SER A 127 -8.30 -2.40 -8.93
CA SER A 127 -9.75 -2.10 -8.96
C SER A 127 -10.52 -2.98 -7.98
N PRO A 128 -11.74 -2.59 -7.56
CA PRO A 128 -12.63 -3.48 -6.81
C PRO A 128 -12.75 -4.85 -7.49
N GLY A 129 -12.74 -5.92 -6.68
CA GLY A 129 -12.69 -7.29 -7.15
C GLY A 129 -11.28 -7.88 -7.33
N SER A 130 -10.23 -7.04 -7.31
CA SER A 130 -8.84 -7.52 -7.32
C SER A 130 -8.51 -8.29 -6.04
N SER A 131 -7.57 -9.23 -6.14
CA SER A 131 -7.13 -10.08 -5.03
C SER A 131 -5.78 -9.61 -4.46
N ILE A 132 -5.64 -9.76 -3.14
CA ILE A 132 -4.50 -9.33 -2.36
C ILE A 132 -4.10 -10.45 -1.40
N SER A 133 -2.80 -10.67 -1.25
CA SER A 133 -2.22 -11.43 -0.15
C SER A 133 -1.20 -10.57 0.60
N PHE A 134 -0.91 -10.93 1.84
CA PHE A 134 0.12 -10.27 2.64
C PHE A 134 1.33 -11.16 2.84
N GLU A 135 2.51 -10.58 2.79
CA GLU A 135 3.79 -11.27 3.02
C GLU A 135 4.53 -10.59 4.17
N GLU A 136 4.86 -11.32 5.22
CA GLU A 136 5.69 -10.79 6.30
C GLU A 136 7.14 -10.60 5.81
N ILE A 137 7.69 -9.42 6.02
CA ILE A 137 9.12 -9.13 5.79
C ILE A 137 9.75 -8.48 7.02
N SER A 138 11.06 -8.66 7.15
CA SER A 138 11.85 -7.99 8.17
C SER A 138 12.03 -6.50 7.86
N LEU A 139 12.30 -5.72 8.91
CA LEU A 139 12.64 -4.31 8.76
C LEU A 139 13.88 -4.10 7.88
N GLU A 140 14.87 -5.00 7.98
CA GLU A 140 16.07 -4.97 7.15
C GLU A 140 15.76 -5.20 5.67
N GLN A 141 14.92 -6.19 5.35
CA GLN A 141 14.46 -6.43 3.98
C GLN A 141 13.72 -5.20 3.43
N ALA A 142 12.83 -4.60 4.21
CA ALA A 142 12.12 -3.38 3.84
C ALA A 142 13.10 -2.22 3.54
N HIS A 143 14.12 -2.06 4.37
CA HIS A 143 15.16 -1.04 4.18
C HIS A 143 15.95 -1.27 2.89
N ASN A 144 16.36 -2.51 2.63
CA ASN A 144 17.09 -2.88 1.41
C ASN A 144 16.24 -2.63 0.15
N ILE A 145 14.96 -3.02 0.17
CA ILE A 145 14.01 -2.75 -0.92
C ILE A 145 13.92 -1.24 -1.19
N HIS A 146 13.76 -0.43 -0.12
CA HIS A 146 13.68 1.02 -0.26
C HIS A 146 14.90 1.64 -0.94
N TRP A 147 16.11 1.21 -0.56
CA TRP A 147 17.34 1.72 -1.17
C TRP A 147 17.52 1.27 -2.62
N LEU A 148 17.16 0.02 -2.94
CA LEU A 148 17.18 -0.47 -4.32
C LEU A 148 16.23 0.32 -5.21
N GLU A 149 15.02 0.62 -4.72
CA GLU A 149 14.05 1.45 -5.43
C GLU A 149 14.53 2.89 -5.61
N LYS A 150 15.11 3.50 -4.58
CA LYS A 150 15.70 4.83 -4.67
C LYS A 150 16.83 4.88 -5.69
N SER A 151 17.70 3.88 -5.69
CA SER A 151 18.78 3.75 -6.66
C SER A 151 18.24 3.59 -8.08
N ARG A 152 17.24 2.72 -8.27
CA ARG A 152 16.56 2.54 -9.56
C ARG A 152 15.95 3.85 -10.06
N PHE A 153 15.22 4.57 -9.21
CA PHE A 153 14.59 5.84 -9.56
C PHE A 153 15.62 6.87 -10.03
N GLN A 154 16.76 6.99 -9.33
CA GLN A 154 17.84 7.92 -9.69
C GLN A 154 18.54 7.56 -11.00
N ARG A 155 18.64 6.26 -11.32
CA ARG A 155 19.32 5.78 -12.54
C ARG A 155 18.40 5.67 -13.75
N THR A 156 17.09 5.67 -13.55
CA THR A 156 16.12 5.52 -14.64
C THR A 156 15.99 6.83 -15.41
N GLN A 157 16.41 6.83 -16.67
CA GLN A 157 16.19 7.97 -17.56
C GLN A 157 14.96 7.73 -18.45
N PRO A 158 14.03 8.70 -18.52
CA PRO A 158 12.92 8.62 -19.46
C PRO A 158 13.41 8.84 -20.90
N LEU A 159 12.79 8.14 -21.85
CA LEU A 159 12.96 8.35 -23.27
C LEU A 159 12.09 9.53 -23.72
N ARG A 160 12.62 10.37 -24.62
CA ARG A 160 11.80 11.34 -25.35
C ARG A 160 11.00 10.59 -26.42
N LEU A 161 9.70 10.81 -26.45
CA LEU A 161 8.86 10.45 -27.58
C LEU A 161 9.14 11.48 -28.67
N ASN A 162 9.83 11.07 -29.71
CA ASN A 162 9.94 11.88 -30.92
C ASN A 162 8.55 11.91 -31.56
N GLU A 163 7.98 13.11 -31.74
CA GLU A 163 6.77 13.30 -32.54
C GLU A 163 7.07 12.85 -33.98
N SER A 164 6.78 11.59 -34.25
CA SER A 164 6.92 10.99 -35.56
C SER A 164 5.51 10.91 -36.15
N ARG A 165 5.13 11.99 -36.82
CA ARG A 165 4.02 12.17 -37.78
C ARG A 165 2.60 11.76 -37.36
#